data_AF-A0A1F4DPJ0-F1
#
_entry.id   AF-A0A1F4DPJ0-F1
#
_cell.length_a   1.000
_cell.length_b   1.000
_cell.length_c   1.000
_cell.angle_alpha   90.00
_cell.angle_beta   90.00
_cell.angle_gamma   90.00
#
_symmetry.space_group_name_H-M   'P 1'
#
loop_
_entity.id
_entity.type
_entity.pdbx_description
1 polymer ?
#
loop_
_entity_poly.entity_id
_entity_poly.type
_entity_poly.pdbx_seq_one_letter_code
_entity_poly.pdbx_strand_id
1 'polypeptide(L)'
;MAADIKKLERKGLNNKRTAELMVELLNGACGLVFNAPLDMMIEQRIRERLPDLRYNQLCSLTQLANEAESISTNKDTRELTPGRILRVNDALNGAMALWLSDFSGGIGDFVQSYRKFDAFPVAQKIYQHFQARNKGKLDPGDEYLLVDEFAEMLGVRDWYQWIDDPGVAPQPAREQAAATDSHPQGTTNPALLRSMAMASTMYLLAALERFEKLPATKVKQIALEISVLGMSGLDYSSPEKKYRLNAIPGEEFSALEVMCLMHAGLRQVEPEMDTGMDLDEPFSTAKKLHTARLKFRLSRSGIVL
;
A
#
# COMPACT_ATOMS: atom_id res chain seq x y z
N MET A 1 -11.42 19.08 18.15
CA MET A 1 -10.39 19.78 17.34
C MET A 1 -9.69 20.86 18.16
N ALA A 2 -10.28 22.02 18.48
CA ALA A 2 -9.54 23.11 19.16
C ALA A 2 -8.94 22.73 20.53
N ALA A 3 -9.63 21.91 21.33
CA ALA A 3 -9.09 21.40 22.60
C ALA A 3 -7.96 20.38 22.41
N ASP A 4 -8.04 19.54 21.37
CA ASP A 4 -7.00 18.56 21.01
C ASP A 4 -5.72 19.26 20.53
N ILE A 5 -5.86 20.32 19.72
CA ILE A 5 -4.73 21.16 19.26
C ILE A 5 -3.99 21.76 20.46
N LYS A 6 -4.73 22.37 21.41
CA LYS A 6 -4.13 22.91 22.64
C LYS A 6 -3.44 21.83 23.49
N LYS A 7 -3.95 20.60 23.50
CA LYS A 7 -3.32 19.46 24.19
C LYS A 7 -1.98 19.09 23.54
N LEU A 8 -1.92 19.07 22.21
CA LEU A 8 -0.70 18.77 21.44
C LEU A 8 0.36 19.88 21.59
N GLU A 9 -0.05 21.15 21.55
CA GLU A 9 0.84 22.30 21.79
C GLU A 9 1.48 22.23 23.18
N ARG A 10 0.71 21.88 24.22
CA ARG A 10 1.24 21.68 25.58
C ARG A 10 2.24 20.53 25.69
N LYS A 11 2.21 19.57 24.76
CA LYS A 11 3.19 18.47 24.68
C LYS A 11 4.47 18.86 23.92
N GLY A 12 4.64 20.12 23.54
CA GLY A 12 5.86 20.66 22.93
C GLY A 12 5.88 20.62 21.40
N LEU A 13 4.75 20.29 20.76
CA LEU A 13 4.60 20.44 19.31
C LEU A 13 4.40 21.92 18.97
N ASN A 14 5.21 22.45 18.04
CA ASN A 14 5.01 23.81 17.54
C ASN A 14 3.78 23.88 16.60
N ASN A 15 3.20 25.07 16.42
CA ASN A 15 1.96 25.25 15.67
C ASN A 15 1.99 24.65 14.25
N LYS A 16 3.14 24.71 13.57
CA LYS A 16 3.30 24.15 12.22
C LYS A 16 3.22 22.61 12.22
N ARG A 17 3.99 21.95 13.07
CA ARG A 17 3.98 20.48 13.21
C ARG A 17 2.64 19.96 13.71
N THR A 18 1.98 20.69 14.61
CA THR A 18 0.63 20.36 15.05
C THR A 18 -0.36 20.42 13.89
N ALA A 19 -0.30 21.46 13.04
CA ALA A 19 -1.17 21.56 11.88
C ALA A 19 -0.93 20.44 10.85
N GLU A 20 0.34 20.15 10.53
CA GLU A 20 0.73 19.06 9.62
C GLU A 20 0.21 17.71 10.11
N LEU A 21 0.45 17.38 11.38
CA LEU A 21 -0.05 16.14 12.00
C LEU A 21 -1.58 16.07 11.95
N MET A 22 -2.29 17.17 12.20
CA MET A 22 -3.75 17.18 12.15
C MET A 22 -4.29 16.92 10.74
N VAL A 23 -3.63 17.44 9.71
CA VAL A 23 -3.99 17.17 8.30
C VAL A 23 -3.74 15.70 7.97
N GLU A 24 -2.58 15.15 8.35
CA GLU A 24 -2.25 13.73 8.12
C GLU A 24 -3.27 12.80 8.79
N LEU A 25 -3.61 13.05 10.05
CA LEU A 25 -4.59 12.25 10.79
C LEU A 25 -5.99 12.36 10.21
N LEU A 26 -6.40 13.56 9.75
CA LEU A 26 -7.71 13.75 9.12
C LEU A 26 -7.77 13.04 7.77
N ASN A 27 -6.73 13.16 6.95
CA ASN A 27 -6.64 12.45 5.67
C ASN A 27 -6.66 10.94 5.86
N GLY A 28 -5.93 10.42 6.85
CA GLY A 28 -5.97 9.00 7.20
C GLY A 28 -7.37 8.53 7.60
N ALA A 29 -8.09 9.32 8.41
CA ALA A 29 -9.45 8.99 8.82
C ALA A 29 -10.45 9.06 7.65
N CYS A 30 -10.36 10.06 6.77
CA CYS A 30 -11.15 10.12 5.54
C CYS A 30 -10.85 8.94 4.61
N GLY A 31 -9.58 8.56 4.48
CA GLY A 31 -9.16 7.37 3.76
C GLY A 31 -9.77 6.10 4.34
N LEU A 32 -9.84 5.97 5.67
CA LEU A 32 -10.50 4.83 6.31
C LEU A 32 -12.01 4.81 6.08
N VAL A 33 -12.67 5.97 6.16
CA VAL A 33 -14.11 6.10 5.84
C VAL A 33 -14.39 5.71 4.40
N PHE A 34 -13.52 6.10 3.46
CA PHE A 34 -13.63 5.74 2.06
C PHE A 34 -13.37 4.24 1.83
N ASN A 35 -12.28 3.69 2.34
CA ASN A 35 -11.85 2.33 2.01
C ASN A 35 -12.64 1.24 2.76
N ALA A 36 -12.97 1.42 4.04
CA ALA A 36 -13.56 0.35 4.85
C ALA A 36 -14.79 -0.33 4.23
N PRO A 37 -15.85 0.39 3.78
CA PRO A 37 -16.99 -0.25 3.14
C PRO A 37 -16.63 -0.89 1.78
N LEU A 38 -15.72 -0.27 1.03
CA LEU A 38 -15.28 -0.75 -0.29
C LEU A 38 -14.50 -2.04 -0.16
N ASP A 39 -13.55 -2.12 0.77
CA ASP A 39 -12.74 -3.29 1.03
C ASP A 39 -13.64 -4.47 1.41
N MET A 40 -14.60 -4.27 2.32
CA MET A 40 -15.56 -5.32 2.70
C MET A 40 -16.36 -5.84 1.49
N MET A 41 -16.74 -4.98 0.56
CA MET A 41 -17.43 -5.36 -0.69
C MET A 41 -16.50 -6.08 -1.68
N ILE A 42 -15.30 -5.55 -1.89
CA ILE A 42 -14.31 -6.09 -2.83
C ILE A 42 -13.90 -7.49 -2.39
N GLU A 43 -13.57 -7.66 -1.11
CA GLU A 43 -13.14 -8.94 -0.57
C GLU A 43 -14.25 -9.99 -0.64
N GLN A 44 -15.50 -9.59 -0.45
CA GLN A 44 -16.62 -10.50 -0.68
C GLN A 44 -16.75 -10.92 -2.15
N ARG A 45 -16.62 -9.98 -3.09
CA ARG A 45 -16.63 -10.29 -4.52
C ARG A 45 -15.46 -11.18 -4.93
N ILE A 46 -14.26 -10.97 -4.37
CA ILE A 46 -13.09 -11.82 -4.60
C ILE A 46 -13.39 -13.25 -4.12
N ARG A 47 -13.96 -13.42 -2.92
CA ARG A 47 -14.32 -14.75 -2.39
C ARG A 47 -15.32 -15.49 -3.28
N GLU A 48 -16.30 -14.76 -3.80
CA GLU A 48 -17.38 -15.30 -4.64
C GLU A 48 -16.89 -15.64 -6.05
N ARG A 49 -16.05 -14.78 -6.65
CA ARG A 49 -15.62 -14.91 -8.05
C ARG A 49 -14.32 -15.70 -8.24
N LEU A 50 -13.45 -15.70 -7.24
CA LEU A 50 -12.09 -16.26 -7.30
C LEU A 50 -11.85 -17.22 -6.13
N PRO A 51 -12.54 -18.38 -6.08
CA PRO A 51 -12.46 -19.31 -4.95
C PRO A 51 -11.06 -19.88 -4.72
N ASP A 52 -10.22 -19.94 -5.76
CA ASP A 52 -8.84 -20.42 -5.68
C ASP A 52 -7.95 -19.49 -4.84
N LEU A 53 -8.33 -18.22 -4.68
CA LEU A 53 -7.58 -17.24 -3.89
C LEU A 53 -7.95 -17.24 -2.40
N ARG A 54 -8.94 -18.03 -1.96
CA ARG A 54 -9.49 -17.98 -0.58
C ARG A 54 -8.43 -18.08 0.51
N TYR A 55 -7.43 -18.94 0.33
CA TYR A 55 -6.35 -19.08 1.32
C TYR A 55 -5.47 -17.83 1.37
N ASN A 56 -5.00 -17.35 0.22
CA ASN A 56 -4.17 -16.15 0.12
C ASN A 56 -4.92 -14.92 0.64
N GLN A 57 -6.19 -14.81 0.31
CA GLN A 57 -7.10 -13.77 0.78
C GLN A 57 -7.20 -13.77 2.31
N LEU A 58 -7.47 -14.94 2.92
CA LEU A 58 -7.56 -15.03 4.38
C LEU A 58 -6.24 -14.68 5.08
N CYS A 59 -5.10 -15.12 4.53
CA CYS A 59 -3.78 -14.77 5.05
C CYS A 59 -3.54 -13.25 5.00
N SER A 60 -3.83 -12.62 3.86
CA SER A 60 -3.66 -11.17 3.69
C SER A 60 -4.56 -10.38 4.63
N LEU A 61 -5.85 -10.73 4.73
CA LEU A 61 -6.79 -10.06 5.63
C LEU A 61 -6.44 -10.24 7.10
N THR A 62 -5.94 -11.41 7.48
CA THR A 62 -5.46 -11.66 8.84
C THR A 62 -4.25 -10.78 9.17
N GLN A 63 -3.32 -10.62 8.23
CA GLN A 63 -2.17 -9.72 8.41
C GLN A 63 -2.63 -8.27 8.59
N LEU A 64 -3.49 -7.77 7.70
CA LEU A 64 -4.03 -6.41 7.78
C LEU A 64 -4.79 -6.16 9.09
N ALA A 65 -5.57 -7.13 9.57
CA ALA A 65 -6.27 -7.03 10.84
C ALA A 65 -5.32 -6.92 12.03
N ASN A 66 -4.24 -7.70 12.04
CA ASN A 66 -3.22 -7.64 13.09
C ASN A 66 -2.48 -6.30 13.10
N GLU A 67 -2.17 -5.75 11.93
CA GLU A 67 -1.55 -4.42 11.78
C GLU A 67 -2.49 -3.32 12.28
N ALA A 68 -3.77 -3.36 11.89
CA ALA A 68 -4.79 -2.43 12.34
C ALA A 68 -5.00 -2.49 13.86
N GLU A 69 -5.00 -3.69 14.46
CA GLU A 69 -5.10 -3.87 15.91
C GLU A 69 -3.89 -3.28 16.65
N SER A 70 -2.68 -3.56 16.15
CA SER A 70 -1.43 -3.04 16.71
C SER A 70 -1.43 -1.51 16.76
N ILE A 71 -1.84 -0.86 15.65
CA ILE A 71 -1.95 0.60 15.57
C ILE A 71 -3.07 1.12 16.49
N SER A 72 -4.24 0.48 16.47
CA SER A 72 -5.41 0.90 17.25
C SER A 72 -5.17 0.80 18.76
N THR A 73 -4.33 -0.13 19.21
CA THR A 73 -4.03 -0.35 20.64
C THR A 73 -2.76 0.35 21.12
N ASN A 74 -1.94 0.89 20.21
CA ASN A 74 -0.69 1.58 20.53
C ASN A 74 -0.96 2.85 21.37
N LYS A 75 -0.38 2.92 22.58
CA LYS A 75 -0.63 4.01 23.53
C LYS A 75 -0.21 5.38 23.00
N ASP A 76 0.97 5.47 22.40
CA ASP A 76 1.53 6.74 21.91
C ASP A 76 0.68 7.30 20.76
N THR A 77 0.27 6.44 19.83
CA THR A 77 -0.61 6.77 18.71
C THR A 77 -1.94 7.31 19.23
N ARG A 78 -2.57 6.60 20.18
CA ARG A 78 -3.84 7.04 20.79
C ARG A 78 -3.70 8.36 21.55
N GLU A 79 -2.56 8.61 22.19
CA GLU A 79 -2.32 9.85 22.94
C GLU A 79 -2.22 11.10 22.06
N LEU A 80 -1.68 10.94 20.85
CA LEU A 80 -1.49 12.00 19.85
C LEU A 80 -2.71 12.16 18.93
N THR A 81 -3.58 11.17 18.85
CA THR A 81 -4.76 11.20 18.00
C THR A 81 -5.91 12.01 18.65
N PRO A 82 -6.48 13.01 17.96
CA PRO A 82 -7.66 13.74 18.44
C PRO A 82 -8.84 12.81 18.70
N GLY A 83 -9.62 13.07 19.75
CA GLY A 83 -10.68 12.16 20.18
C GLY A 83 -11.77 11.88 19.13
N ARG A 84 -12.09 12.85 18.25
CA ARG A 84 -13.05 12.64 17.16
C ARG A 84 -12.49 11.69 16.09
N ILE A 85 -11.21 11.82 15.72
CA ILE A 85 -10.53 10.94 14.77
C ILE A 85 -10.38 9.54 15.37
N LEU A 86 -9.98 9.46 16.64
CA LEU A 86 -9.80 8.19 17.32
C LEU A 86 -11.10 7.38 17.39
N ARG A 87 -12.24 8.02 17.62
CA ARG A 87 -13.56 7.36 17.60
C ARG A 87 -13.93 6.82 16.22
N VAL A 88 -13.59 7.53 15.14
CA VAL A 88 -13.79 7.05 13.76
C VAL A 88 -12.95 5.81 13.51
N ASN A 89 -11.65 5.86 13.84
CA ASN A 89 -10.74 4.74 13.68
C ASN A 89 -11.20 3.50 14.48
N ASP A 90 -11.52 3.69 15.78
CA ASP A 90 -11.95 2.61 16.65
C ASP A 90 -13.27 1.98 16.15
N ALA A 91 -14.22 2.79 15.65
CA ALA A 91 -15.49 2.30 15.11
C ALA A 91 -15.30 1.52 13.81
N LEU A 92 -14.55 2.04 12.84
CA LEU A 92 -14.36 1.40 11.53
C LEU A 92 -13.48 0.15 11.63
N ASN A 93 -12.37 0.20 12.36
CA ASN A 93 -11.54 -0.99 12.59
C ASN A 93 -12.31 -2.07 13.37
N GLY A 94 -13.13 -1.67 14.34
CA GLY A 94 -14.03 -2.60 15.03
C GLY A 94 -15.07 -3.22 14.08
N ALA A 95 -15.62 -2.46 13.14
CA ALA A 95 -16.59 -2.96 12.16
C ALA A 95 -15.94 -3.93 11.17
N MET A 96 -14.74 -3.60 10.68
CA MET A 96 -13.94 -4.50 9.83
C MET A 96 -13.53 -5.78 10.57
N ALA A 97 -13.19 -5.70 11.85
CA ALA A 97 -12.90 -6.88 12.67
C ALA A 97 -14.13 -7.79 12.86
N LEU A 98 -15.31 -7.20 13.09
CA LEU A 98 -16.58 -7.95 13.14
C LEU A 98 -16.88 -8.64 11.81
N TRP A 99 -16.71 -7.91 10.70
CA TRP A 99 -16.84 -8.46 9.37
C TRP A 99 -15.86 -9.58 9.10
N LEU A 100 -14.57 -9.41 9.43
CA LEU A 100 -13.57 -10.44 9.20
C LEU A 100 -13.83 -11.70 10.05
N SER A 101 -14.36 -11.54 11.25
CA SER A 101 -14.76 -12.66 12.10
C SER A 101 -15.86 -13.50 11.43
N ASP A 102 -16.89 -12.86 10.88
CA ASP A 102 -17.97 -13.53 10.14
C ASP A 102 -17.46 -14.10 8.80
N PHE A 103 -16.71 -13.29 8.04
CA PHE A 103 -16.08 -13.66 6.79
C PHE A 103 -15.21 -14.91 6.96
N SER A 104 -14.33 -14.96 7.96
CA SER A 104 -13.46 -16.11 8.20
C SER A 104 -14.19 -17.35 8.75
N GLY A 105 -15.50 -17.28 9.03
CA GLY A 105 -16.22 -18.37 9.69
C GLY A 105 -15.78 -18.59 11.15
N GLY A 106 -15.27 -17.55 11.81
CA GLY A 106 -14.85 -17.60 13.21
C GLY A 106 -13.45 -18.20 13.46
N ILE A 107 -12.57 -18.28 12.45
CA ILE A 107 -11.22 -18.85 12.57
C ILE A 107 -10.29 -18.03 13.49
N GLY A 108 -10.67 -16.79 13.85
CA GLY A 108 -9.94 -15.96 14.81
C GLY A 108 -10.84 -14.99 15.58
N ASP A 109 -10.38 -14.56 16.76
CA ASP A 109 -11.03 -13.51 17.55
C ASP A 109 -10.42 -12.14 17.23
N PHE A 110 -10.70 -11.64 16.03
CA PHE A 110 -10.28 -10.30 15.59
C PHE A 110 -10.93 -9.17 16.39
N VAL A 111 -11.99 -9.49 17.15
CA VAL A 111 -12.87 -8.51 17.79
C VAL A 111 -12.40 -8.19 19.21
N GLN A 112 -11.66 -9.10 19.86
CA GLN A 112 -11.29 -9.05 21.28
C GLN A 112 -10.79 -7.67 21.72
N SER A 113 -9.81 -7.12 21.01
CA SER A 113 -9.16 -5.85 21.38
C SER A 113 -10.05 -4.62 21.18
N TYR A 114 -11.08 -4.70 20.34
CA TYR A 114 -11.98 -3.58 20.07
C TYR A 114 -13.15 -3.50 21.07
N ARG A 115 -13.52 -4.61 21.74
CA ARG A 115 -14.65 -4.65 22.69
C ARG A 115 -14.55 -3.65 23.83
N LYS A 116 -13.33 -3.27 24.21
CA LYS A 116 -13.04 -2.32 25.30
C LYS A 116 -13.17 -0.85 24.89
N PHE A 117 -13.29 -0.56 23.60
CA PHE A 117 -13.37 0.82 23.12
C PHE A 117 -14.81 1.34 23.18
N ASP A 118 -14.98 2.59 23.60
CA ASP A 118 -16.28 3.24 23.70
C ASP A 118 -17.02 3.30 22.35
N ALA A 119 -16.29 3.24 21.24
CA ALA A 119 -16.82 3.23 19.88
C ALA A 119 -17.35 1.86 19.43
N PHE A 120 -17.14 0.79 20.20
CA PHE A 120 -17.54 -0.56 19.80
C PHE A 120 -19.04 -0.74 19.51
N PRO A 121 -19.98 -0.12 20.25
CA PRO A 121 -21.39 -0.16 19.88
C PRO A 121 -21.69 0.49 18.52
N VAL A 122 -20.90 1.49 18.11
CA VAL A 122 -21.01 2.10 16.77
C VAL A 122 -20.47 1.15 15.72
N ALA A 123 -19.33 0.50 15.98
CA ALA A 123 -18.79 -0.55 15.11
C ALA A 123 -19.81 -1.66 14.81
N GLN A 124 -20.53 -2.12 15.85
CA GLN A 124 -21.59 -3.11 15.70
C GLN A 124 -22.72 -2.61 14.80
N LYS A 125 -23.16 -1.36 14.97
CA LYS A 125 -24.21 -0.77 14.13
C LYS A 125 -23.76 -0.64 12.67
N ILE A 126 -22.53 -0.17 12.43
CA ILE A 126 -21.95 -0.07 11.08
C ILE A 126 -21.94 -1.45 10.42
N TYR A 127 -21.46 -2.47 11.15
CA TYR A 127 -21.42 -3.82 10.60
C TYR A 127 -22.81 -4.39 10.31
N GLN A 128 -23.78 -4.18 11.20
CA GLN A 128 -25.17 -4.58 10.98
C GLN A 128 -25.78 -3.88 9.76
N HIS A 129 -25.47 -2.60 9.57
CA HIS A 129 -25.91 -1.83 8.41
C HIS A 129 -25.31 -2.40 7.11
N PHE A 130 -24.01 -2.69 7.10
CA PHE A 130 -23.36 -3.37 5.99
C PHE A 130 -24.03 -4.70 5.65
N GLN A 131 -24.26 -5.56 6.65
CA GLN A 131 -24.94 -6.83 6.46
C GLN A 131 -26.35 -6.66 5.86
N ALA A 132 -27.08 -5.60 6.24
CA ALA A 132 -28.39 -5.31 5.68
C ALA A 132 -28.32 -4.87 4.21
N ARG A 133 -27.41 -3.94 3.86
CA ARG A 133 -27.21 -3.49 2.47
C ARG A 133 -26.75 -4.64 1.57
N ASN A 134 -25.86 -5.47 2.07
CA ASN A 134 -25.23 -6.55 1.33
C ASN A 134 -26.09 -7.82 1.18
N LYS A 135 -27.26 -7.91 1.83
CA LYS A 135 -28.28 -8.93 1.52
C LYS A 135 -28.99 -8.67 0.19
N GLY A 136 -28.99 -7.42 -0.28
CA GLY A 136 -29.53 -7.03 -1.58
C GLY A 136 -28.50 -7.19 -2.69
N LYS A 137 -28.96 -7.01 -3.93
CA LYS A 137 -28.04 -6.79 -5.05
C LYS A 137 -27.53 -5.35 -4.95
N LEU A 138 -26.21 -5.18 -4.89
CA LEU A 138 -25.56 -3.87 -5.01
C LEU A 138 -25.37 -3.55 -6.49
N ASP A 139 -25.97 -2.46 -6.96
CA ASP A 139 -25.82 -1.94 -8.32
C ASP A 139 -24.58 -1.01 -8.40
N PRO A 140 -24.02 -0.79 -9.61
CA PRO A 140 -22.90 0.12 -9.77
C PRO A 140 -23.21 1.51 -9.19
N GLY A 141 -22.32 2.02 -8.34
CA GLY A 141 -22.49 3.29 -7.66
C GLY A 141 -23.00 3.18 -6.21
N ASP A 142 -23.61 2.05 -5.83
CA ASP A 142 -24.04 1.80 -4.44
C ASP A 142 -22.87 1.87 -3.46
N GLU A 143 -21.66 1.57 -3.93
CA GLU A 143 -20.44 1.64 -3.14
C GLU A 143 -20.14 3.07 -2.61
N TYR A 144 -20.46 4.12 -3.37
CA TYR A 144 -20.29 5.51 -2.94
C TYR A 144 -21.37 5.91 -1.93
N LEU A 145 -22.60 5.42 -2.11
CA LEU A 145 -23.68 5.62 -1.14
C LEU A 145 -23.34 4.96 0.20
N LEU A 146 -22.73 3.79 0.17
CA LEU A 146 -22.33 3.08 1.38
C LEU A 146 -21.24 3.84 2.16
N VAL A 147 -20.30 4.49 1.47
CA VAL A 147 -19.31 5.39 2.08
C VAL A 147 -20.00 6.58 2.77
N ASP A 148 -20.97 7.20 2.10
CA ASP A 148 -21.76 8.31 2.66
C ASP A 148 -22.56 7.85 3.89
N GLU A 149 -23.23 6.70 3.82
CA GLU A 149 -23.99 6.10 4.92
C GLU A 149 -23.10 5.82 6.15
N PHE A 150 -21.90 5.24 5.96
CA PHE A 150 -20.95 5.02 7.05
C PHE A 150 -20.49 6.36 7.66
N ALA A 151 -20.20 7.35 6.82
CA ALA A 151 -19.79 8.68 7.27
C ALA A 151 -20.90 9.39 8.05
N GLU A 152 -22.17 9.22 7.66
CA GLU A 152 -23.33 9.73 8.40
C GLU A 152 -23.48 9.07 9.77
N MET A 153 -23.35 7.74 9.86
CA MET A 153 -23.39 7.00 11.12
C MET A 153 -22.29 7.43 12.10
N LEU A 154 -21.15 7.85 11.57
CA LEU A 154 -20.00 8.38 12.32
C LEU A 154 -20.10 9.89 12.59
N GLY A 155 -21.04 10.58 11.96
CA GLY A 155 -21.19 12.04 12.03
C GLY A 155 -20.01 12.80 11.45
N VAL A 156 -19.44 12.31 10.33
CA VAL A 156 -18.26 12.87 9.65
C VAL A 156 -18.45 13.08 8.14
N ARG A 157 -19.71 13.02 7.66
CA ARG A 157 -20.03 13.26 6.25
C ARG A 157 -19.54 14.63 5.75
N ASP A 158 -19.44 15.61 6.65
CA ASP A 158 -18.95 16.96 6.40
C ASP A 158 -17.41 17.05 6.21
N TRP A 159 -16.66 15.95 6.35
CA TRP A 159 -15.20 15.95 6.23
C TRP A 159 -14.70 15.90 4.79
N TYR A 160 -15.53 15.47 3.86
CA TYR A 160 -15.16 15.32 2.46
C TYR A 160 -16.30 15.71 1.53
N GLN A 161 -15.94 15.96 0.29
CA GLN A 161 -16.86 16.13 -0.81
C GLN A 161 -16.44 15.19 -1.94
N TRP A 162 -17.41 14.64 -2.65
CA TRP A 162 -17.13 13.96 -3.90
C TRP A 162 -16.66 15.00 -4.92
N ILE A 163 -15.68 14.60 -5.73
CA ILE A 163 -15.20 15.38 -6.86
C ILE A 163 -15.59 14.58 -8.09
N ASP A 164 -16.22 15.24 -9.06
CA ASP A 164 -16.51 14.62 -10.34
C ASP A 164 -15.18 14.14 -10.93
N ASP A 165 -15.13 12.86 -11.30
CA ASP A 165 -14.08 12.39 -12.18
C ASP A 165 -14.30 13.10 -13.52
N PRO A 166 -13.40 14.00 -13.97
CA PRO A 166 -13.56 14.66 -15.26
C PRO A 166 -13.62 13.67 -16.43
N GLY A 167 -13.33 12.40 -16.16
CA GLY A 167 -13.11 11.38 -17.15
C GLY A 167 -11.80 11.66 -17.86
N VAL A 168 -11.16 10.60 -18.35
CA VAL A 168 -10.26 10.78 -19.47
C VAL A 168 -11.15 11.20 -20.64
N ALA A 169 -10.97 12.42 -21.17
CA ALA A 169 -11.69 12.88 -22.36
C ALA A 169 -11.74 11.74 -23.40
N PRO A 170 -12.90 11.44 -24.01
CA PRO A 170 -13.01 10.31 -24.92
C PRO A 170 -12.00 10.50 -26.05
N GLN A 171 -10.95 9.69 -26.03
CA GLN A 171 -10.08 9.53 -27.18
C GLN A 171 -10.97 9.03 -28.32
N PRO A 172 -10.82 9.56 -29.55
CA PRO A 172 -11.64 9.14 -30.68
C PRO A 172 -11.65 7.61 -30.75
N ALA A 173 -12.86 7.07 -30.85
CA ALA A 173 -13.20 5.66 -30.67
C ALA A 173 -12.10 4.73 -31.19
N ARG A 174 -11.35 4.11 -30.28
CA ARG A 174 -10.58 2.91 -30.61
C ARG A 174 -11.60 1.84 -30.94
N GLU A 175 -11.58 1.38 -32.18
CA GLU A 175 -12.32 0.21 -32.63
C GLU A 175 -12.13 -0.94 -31.63
N GLN A 176 -13.26 -1.57 -31.33
CA GLN A 176 -13.42 -2.63 -30.35
C GLN A 176 -12.35 -3.72 -30.52
N ALA A 177 -11.42 -3.77 -29.57
CA ALA A 177 -10.63 -4.96 -29.27
C ALA A 177 -10.84 -5.29 -27.79
N ALA A 178 -11.10 -6.56 -27.53
CA ALA A 178 -11.64 -7.10 -26.29
C ALA A 178 -10.85 -6.74 -25.02
N ALA A 179 -11.61 -6.50 -23.95
CA ALA A 179 -11.29 -6.58 -22.52
C ALA A 179 -9.81 -6.73 -22.12
N THR A 180 -9.25 -5.68 -21.50
CA THR A 180 -8.24 -5.80 -20.43
C THR A 180 -8.39 -4.65 -19.43
N ASP A 181 -8.59 -5.02 -18.15
CA ASP A 181 -8.48 -4.14 -17.00
C ASP A 181 -7.13 -3.41 -17.01
N SER A 182 -7.15 -2.08 -16.95
CA SER A 182 -5.93 -1.29 -16.74
C SER A 182 -6.19 -0.12 -15.80
N HIS A 183 -6.21 -0.42 -14.51
CA HIS A 183 -5.51 0.47 -13.58
C HIS A 183 -4.08 0.64 -14.12
N PRO A 184 -3.50 1.85 -14.14
CA PRO A 184 -2.12 2.02 -14.61
C PRO A 184 -1.17 1.27 -13.68
N GLN A 185 -0.85 0.04 -14.05
CA GLN A 185 0.24 -0.74 -13.47
C GLN A 185 1.54 -0.10 -13.93
N GLY A 186 2.36 0.35 -12.98
CA GLY A 186 3.66 0.92 -13.26
C GLY A 186 3.90 2.31 -12.68
N THR A 187 4.88 3.02 -13.22
CA THR A 187 5.31 4.31 -12.68
C THR A 187 4.31 5.43 -12.98
N THR A 188 3.99 6.24 -11.98
CA THR A 188 3.06 7.38 -12.08
C THR A 188 3.54 8.53 -12.97
N ASN A 189 4.83 8.59 -13.31
CA ASN A 189 5.42 9.57 -14.23
C ASN A 189 6.56 8.94 -15.05
N PRO A 190 6.23 8.23 -16.15
CA PRO A 190 7.23 7.56 -16.98
C PRO A 190 8.24 8.52 -17.63
N ALA A 191 7.85 9.75 -17.94
CA ALA A 191 8.75 10.74 -18.54
C ALA A 191 9.87 11.14 -17.57
N LEU A 192 9.53 11.37 -16.29
CA LEU A 192 10.52 11.64 -15.25
C LEU A 192 11.47 10.45 -15.08
N LEU A 193 10.95 9.22 -15.03
CA LEU A 193 11.78 8.04 -14.89
C LEU A 193 12.75 7.86 -16.07
N ARG A 194 12.30 8.09 -17.31
CA ARG A 194 13.17 8.09 -18.50
C ARG A 194 14.27 9.14 -18.42
N SER A 195 13.98 10.33 -17.88
CA SER A 195 15.02 11.36 -17.67
C SER A 195 16.11 10.91 -16.67
N MET A 196 15.80 9.93 -15.83
CA MET A 196 16.72 9.32 -14.86
C MET A 196 17.39 8.04 -15.38
N ALA A 197 17.34 7.75 -16.69
CA ALA A 197 17.86 6.51 -17.27
C ALA A 197 19.34 6.22 -16.91
N MET A 198 20.19 7.26 -16.88
CA MET A 198 21.60 7.10 -16.49
C MET A 198 21.75 6.69 -15.01
N ALA A 199 21.04 7.36 -14.10
CA ALA A 199 21.07 7.04 -12.67
C ALA A 199 20.51 5.62 -12.44
N SER A 200 19.39 5.30 -13.08
CA SER A 200 18.77 3.97 -13.04
C SER A 200 19.72 2.89 -13.53
N THR A 201 20.43 3.11 -14.64
CA THR A 201 21.43 2.16 -15.17
C THR A 201 22.53 1.89 -14.14
N MET A 202 23.03 2.93 -13.46
CA MET A 202 24.08 2.77 -12.44
C MET A 202 23.58 2.04 -11.19
N TYR A 203 22.36 2.32 -10.75
CA TYR A 203 21.74 1.60 -9.63
C TYR A 203 21.44 0.14 -9.97
N LEU A 204 20.96 -0.15 -11.18
CA LEU A 204 20.74 -1.50 -11.68
C LEU A 204 22.06 -2.27 -11.80
N LEU A 205 23.13 -1.61 -12.25
CA LEU A 205 24.47 -2.21 -12.29
C LEU A 205 24.96 -2.56 -10.88
N ALA A 206 24.81 -1.64 -9.92
CA ALA A 206 25.16 -1.88 -8.52
C ALA A 206 24.33 -3.03 -7.91
N ALA A 207 23.05 -3.13 -8.26
CA ALA A 207 22.18 -4.23 -7.84
C ALA A 207 22.67 -5.59 -8.38
N LEU A 208 23.01 -5.66 -9.68
CA LEU A 208 23.56 -6.88 -10.30
C LEU A 208 24.88 -7.31 -9.65
N GLU A 209 25.81 -6.38 -9.42
CA GLU A 209 27.10 -6.66 -8.75
C GLU A 209 26.92 -7.12 -7.29
N ARG A 210 25.86 -6.65 -6.62
CA ARG A 210 25.51 -7.11 -5.28
C ARG A 210 24.95 -8.52 -5.33
N PHE A 211 24.02 -8.80 -6.24
CA PHE A 211 23.38 -10.11 -6.34
C PHE A 211 24.33 -11.23 -6.79
N GLU A 212 25.42 -10.91 -7.49
CA GLU A 212 26.51 -11.86 -7.79
C GLU A 212 27.05 -12.54 -6.51
N LYS A 213 27.04 -11.83 -5.39
CA LYS A 213 27.64 -12.27 -4.12
C LYS A 213 26.62 -12.95 -3.19
N LEU A 214 25.37 -13.06 -3.60
CA LEU A 214 24.26 -13.53 -2.77
C LEU A 214 23.61 -14.79 -3.35
N PRO A 215 23.12 -15.71 -2.50
CA PRO A 215 22.34 -16.83 -2.98
C PRO A 215 20.98 -16.35 -3.53
N ALA A 216 20.43 -17.08 -4.51
CA ALA A 216 19.16 -16.75 -5.16
C ALA A 216 17.99 -16.57 -4.17
N THR A 217 17.98 -17.34 -3.08
CA THR A 217 16.99 -17.21 -2.00
C THR A 217 17.03 -15.84 -1.32
N LYS A 218 18.22 -15.27 -1.14
CA LYS A 218 18.41 -13.95 -0.53
C LYS A 218 18.01 -12.84 -1.50
N VAL A 219 18.32 -12.99 -2.79
CA VAL A 219 17.86 -12.07 -3.85
C VAL A 219 16.33 -12.03 -3.90
N LYS A 220 15.67 -13.20 -3.87
CA LYS A 220 14.21 -13.30 -3.82
C LYS A 220 13.63 -12.64 -2.57
N GLN A 221 14.26 -12.83 -1.40
CA GLN A 221 13.85 -12.17 -0.15
C GLN A 221 13.89 -10.64 -0.28
N ILE A 222 14.99 -10.10 -0.84
CA ILE A 222 15.15 -8.65 -1.07
C ILE A 222 14.06 -8.13 -2.01
N ALA A 223 13.84 -8.79 -3.15
CA ALA A 223 12.85 -8.37 -4.13
C ALA A 223 11.43 -8.34 -3.52
N LEU A 224 11.04 -9.38 -2.77
CA LEU A 224 9.73 -9.46 -2.13
C LEU A 224 9.53 -8.42 -1.02
N GLU A 225 10.53 -8.20 -0.18
CA GLU A 225 10.46 -7.15 0.85
C GLU A 225 10.22 -5.77 0.21
N ILE A 226 10.92 -5.48 -0.89
CA ILE A 226 10.74 -4.23 -1.62
C ILE A 226 9.37 -4.16 -2.30
N SER A 227 8.85 -5.28 -2.83
CA SER A 227 7.51 -5.30 -3.42
C SER A 227 6.43 -4.91 -2.40
N VAL A 228 6.56 -5.37 -1.15
CA VAL A 228 5.66 -4.97 -0.05
C VAL A 228 5.85 -3.50 0.29
N LEU A 229 7.11 -3.04 0.40
CA LEU A 229 7.42 -1.63 0.68
C LEU A 229 6.85 -0.68 -0.40
N GLY A 230 6.82 -1.11 -1.66
CA GLY A 230 6.32 -0.34 -2.78
C GLY A 230 4.79 -0.20 -2.85
N MET A 231 4.03 -1.00 -2.09
CA MET A 231 2.55 -0.94 -2.11
C MET A 231 2.01 0.42 -1.65
N SER A 232 2.75 1.12 -0.79
CA SER A 232 2.39 2.46 -0.29
C SER A 232 2.90 3.60 -1.18
N GLY A 233 3.50 3.27 -2.34
CA GLY A 233 4.12 4.22 -3.25
C GLY A 233 5.58 4.56 -2.87
N LEU A 234 6.40 4.81 -3.89
CA LEU A 234 7.81 5.20 -3.76
C LEU A 234 8.04 6.54 -4.44
N ASP A 235 8.58 7.50 -3.71
CA ASP A 235 8.91 8.83 -4.25
C ASP A 235 10.30 8.81 -4.91
N TYR A 236 10.38 8.27 -6.13
CA TYR A 236 11.62 8.20 -6.92
C TYR A 236 12.07 9.56 -7.45
N SER A 237 11.29 10.64 -7.25
CA SER A 237 11.70 12.00 -7.60
C SER A 237 12.70 12.59 -6.60
N SER A 238 12.69 12.08 -5.37
CA SER A 238 13.58 12.52 -4.31
C SER A 238 14.88 11.70 -4.25
N PRO A 239 16.05 12.36 -4.16
CA PRO A 239 17.33 11.67 -3.93
C PRO A 239 17.52 11.27 -2.45
N GLU A 240 16.57 11.59 -1.57
CA GLU A 240 16.66 11.33 -0.13
C GLU A 240 16.75 9.82 0.16
N LYS A 241 17.74 9.43 0.96
CA LYS A 241 17.92 8.06 1.42
C LYS A 241 17.20 7.85 2.75
N LYS A 242 16.03 7.24 2.71
CA LYS A 242 15.19 7.00 3.90
C LYS A 242 14.63 5.58 3.98
N TYR A 243 14.76 4.81 2.91
CA TYR A 243 14.27 3.44 2.87
C TYR A 243 15.32 2.50 3.44
N ARG A 244 14.92 1.64 4.37
CA ARG A 244 15.76 0.62 5.02
C ARG A 244 15.17 -0.75 4.73
N LEU A 245 16.02 -1.72 4.45
CA LEU A 245 15.61 -3.10 4.17
C LEU A 245 16.14 -4.01 5.27
N ASN A 246 15.28 -4.83 5.86
CA ASN A 246 15.68 -5.84 6.83
C ASN A 246 16.59 -6.89 6.19
N ALA A 247 16.37 -7.19 4.91
CA ALA A 247 17.23 -8.11 4.17
C ALA A 247 18.65 -7.55 3.91
N ILE A 248 18.85 -6.23 3.99
CA ILE A 248 20.13 -5.53 3.84
C ILE A 248 20.32 -4.53 5.01
N PRO A 249 20.66 -5.03 6.21
CA PRO A 249 20.73 -4.18 7.40
C PRO A 249 21.92 -3.20 7.32
N GLY A 250 21.72 -1.99 7.88
CA GLY A 250 22.76 -0.98 8.02
C GLY A 250 22.95 -0.05 6.82
N GLU A 251 22.14 -0.20 5.78
CA GLU A 251 22.15 0.67 4.60
C GLU A 251 20.83 1.44 4.47
N GLU A 252 20.93 2.63 3.89
CA GLU A 252 19.78 3.47 3.53
C GLU A 252 19.77 3.71 2.02
N PHE A 253 18.57 3.68 1.46
CA PHE A 253 18.33 3.75 0.02
C PHE A 253 17.33 4.87 -0.30
N SER A 254 17.51 5.48 -1.47
CA SER A 254 16.50 6.29 -2.13
C SER A 254 15.43 5.40 -2.77
N ALA A 255 14.27 5.97 -3.08
CA ALA A 255 13.20 5.23 -3.75
C ALA A 255 13.64 4.67 -5.11
N LEU A 256 14.42 5.43 -5.89
CA LEU A 256 14.94 4.96 -7.17
C LEU A 256 15.92 3.77 -7.01
N GLU A 257 16.78 3.79 -5.99
CA GLU A 257 17.67 2.67 -5.65
C GLU A 257 16.88 1.41 -5.31
N VAL A 258 15.85 1.55 -4.48
CA VAL A 258 14.96 0.45 -4.06
C VAL A 258 14.19 -0.12 -5.26
N MET A 259 13.65 0.73 -6.14
CA MET A 259 13.01 0.30 -7.38
C MET A 259 13.95 -0.50 -8.28
N CYS A 260 15.19 -0.02 -8.46
CA CYS A 260 16.19 -0.72 -9.27
C CYS A 260 16.58 -2.07 -8.65
N LEU A 261 16.74 -2.14 -7.33
CA LEU A 261 17.00 -3.40 -6.61
C LEU A 261 15.88 -4.42 -6.84
N MET A 262 14.63 -3.99 -6.76
CA MET A 262 13.49 -4.87 -7.01
C MET A 262 13.45 -5.33 -8.46
N HIS A 263 13.50 -4.41 -9.43
CA HIS A 263 13.46 -4.74 -10.85
C HIS A 263 14.54 -5.76 -11.23
N ALA A 264 15.79 -5.54 -10.78
CA ALA A 264 16.88 -6.47 -11.02
C ALA A 264 16.68 -7.84 -10.34
N GLY A 265 16.17 -7.86 -9.10
CA GLY A 265 15.97 -9.10 -8.34
C GLY A 265 14.85 -9.96 -8.93
N LEU A 266 13.76 -9.31 -9.31
CA LEU A 266 12.62 -9.89 -10.01
C LEU A 266 13.03 -10.50 -11.36
N ARG A 267 13.73 -9.75 -12.21
CA ARG A 267 14.27 -10.22 -13.51
C ARG A 267 15.40 -11.26 -13.38
N GLN A 268 15.98 -11.45 -12.19
CA GLN A 268 16.95 -12.52 -11.94
C GLN A 268 16.25 -13.84 -11.59
N VAL A 269 15.12 -13.77 -10.88
CA VAL A 269 14.29 -14.94 -10.54
C VAL A 269 13.47 -15.39 -11.73
N GLU A 270 12.86 -14.44 -12.45
CA GLU A 270 12.04 -14.68 -13.63
C GLU A 270 12.42 -13.68 -14.74
N PRO A 271 13.28 -14.08 -15.69
CA PRO A 271 13.84 -13.18 -16.70
C PRO A 271 12.80 -12.47 -17.58
N GLU A 272 11.67 -13.12 -17.83
CA GLU A 272 10.60 -12.61 -18.70
C GLU A 272 9.52 -11.81 -17.93
N MET A 273 9.63 -11.70 -16.60
CA MET A 273 8.61 -11.02 -15.80
C MET A 273 8.56 -9.53 -16.13
N ASP A 274 7.40 -9.07 -16.59
CA ASP A 274 7.10 -7.66 -16.68
C ASP A 274 6.86 -7.11 -15.27
N THR A 275 7.66 -6.13 -14.90
CA THR A 275 7.58 -5.49 -13.58
C THR A 275 6.69 -4.25 -13.59
N GLY A 276 6.17 -3.85 -14.76
CA GLY A 276 5.47 -2.58 -14.96
C GLY A 276 6.36 -1.35 -14.77
N MET A 277 7.66 -1.53 -14.54
CA MET A 277 8.62 -0.45 -14.37
C MET A 277 9.26 -0.14 -15.71
N ASP A 278 9.22 1.13 -16.12
CA ASP A 278 9.84 1.61 -17.36
C ASP A 278 11.39 1.68 -17.24
N LEU A 279 12.00 0.53 -16.91
CA LEU A 279 13.40 0.33 -16.56
C LEU A 279 14.10 -0.70 -17.46
N ASP A 280 13.40 -1.27 -18.45
CA ASP A 280 13.94 -2.34 -19.30
C ASP A 280 15.18 -1.91 -20.11
N GLU A 281 15.17 -0.71 -20.68
CA GLU A 281 16.33 -0.17 -21.40
C GLU A 281 17.54 0.08 -20.47
N PRO A 282 17.38 0.80 -19.33
CA PRO A 282 18.42 0.89 -18.31
C PRO A 282 18.93 -0.47 -17.82
N PHE A 283 18.05 -1.45 -17.65
CA PHE A 283 18.41 -2.79 -17.17
C PHE A 283 19.22 -3.58 -18.20
N SER A 284 18.82 -3.53 -19.48
CA SER A 284 19.56 -4.13 -20.59
C SER A 284 20.98 -3.54 -20.69
N THR A 285 21.09 -2.22 -20.53
CA THR A 285 22.38 -1.53 -20.51
C THR A 285 23.23 -1.95 -19.32
N ALA A 286 22.64 -1.99 -18.11
CA ALA A 286 23.31 -2.46 -16.90
C ALA A 286 23.81 -3.90 -17.01
N LYS A 287 23.01 -4.82 -17.59
CA LYS A 287 23.42 -6.21 -17.87
C LYS A 287 24.65 -6.28 -18.77
N LYS A 288 24.68 -5.52 -19.87
CA LYS A 288 25.84 -5.47 -20.78
C LYS A 288 27.10 -4.99 -20.06
N LEU A 289 26.97 -3.92 -19.26
CA LEU A 289 28.08 -3.38 -18.46
C LEU A 289 28.58 -4.39 -17.42
N HIS A 290 27.65 -5.05 -16.72
CA HIS A 290 27.96 -6.09 -15.73
C HIS A 290 28.72 -7.25 -16.36
N THR A 291 28.23 -7.79 -17.48
CA THR A 291 28.91 -8.88 -18.20
C THR A 291 30.30 -8.47 -18.70
N ALA A 292 30.46 -7.23 -19.20
CA ALA A 292 31.76 -6.72 -19.61
C ALA A 292 32.75 -6.63 -18.42
N ARG A 293 32.29 -6.14 -17.26
CA ARG A 293 33.08 -6.08 -16.02
C ARG A 293 33.47 -7.47 -15.51
N LEU A 294 32.56 -8.45 -15.57
CA LEU A 294 32.85 -9.83 -15.20
C LEU A 294 33.93 -10.46 -16.07
N LYS A 295 33.79 -10.34 -17.40
CA LYS A 295 34.79 -10.85 -18.35
C LYS A 295 36.16 -10.23 -18.12
N PHE A 296 36.22 -8.93 -17.84
CA PHE A 296 37.46 -8.24 -17.52
C PHE A 296 38.08 -8.70 -16.19
N ARG A 297 37.27 -8.91 -15.15
CA ARG A 297 37.73 -9.45 -13.85
C ARG A 297 38.27 -10.87 -13.99
N LEU A 298 37.59 -11.75 -14.70
CA LEU A 298 38.01 -13.14 -14.92
C LEU A 298 39.31 -13.24 -15.74
N SER A 299 39.44 -12.41 -16.78
CA SER A 299 40.66 -12.31 -17.59
C SER A 299 41.88 -11.85 -16.78
N ARG A 300 41.70 -10.99 -15.77
CA ARG A 300 42.79 -10.57 -14.86
C ARG A 300 43.11 -11.58 -13.76
N SER A 301 42.16 -12.43 -13.40
CA SER A 301 42.33 -13.47 -12.37
C SER A 301 42.96 -14.77 -12.90
N GLY A 302 43.28 -14.84 -14.19
CA GLY A 302 43.92 -16.02 -14.81
C GLY A 302 42.99 -17.23 -14.99
N ILE A 303 41.68 -17.08 -14.80
CA ILE A 303 40.69 -18.14 -15.01
C ILE A 303 40.12 -17.95 -16.43
N VAL A 304 40.59 -18.77 -17.36
CA VAL A 304 40.01 -18.90 -18.70
C VAL A 304 38.86 -19.91 -18.60
N LEU A 305 37.66 -19.52 -19.05
CA LEU A 305 36.55 -20.45 -19.30
C LEU A 305 36.83 -21.26 -20.58
#